data_AF-A0A212CRF1-F1
#
_entry.id   AF-A0A212CRF1-F1
#
_cell.length_a   1.000
_cell.length_b   1.000
_cell.length_c   1.000
_cell.angle_alpha   90.00
_cell.angle_beta   90.00
_cell.angle_gamma   90.00
#
_symmetry.space_group_name_H-M   'P 1'
#
loop_
_entity.id
_entity.type
_entity.pdbx_description
1 polymer ?
#
loop_
_entity_poly.entity_id
_entity_poly.type
_entity_poly.pdbx_seq_one_letter_code
_entity_poly.pdbx_strand_id
1 'polypeptide(L)' 'SKRDHLLMNVKWYYRQSEVPDSVYQHLVQDRHNENDSGRELVITDPVIKNRELFISDYVDTYHAAAL' A
#
# COMPACT_ATOMS: atom_id res chain seq x y z
N SER A 1 -26.75 -19.34 21.18
CA SER A 1 -26.73 -18.11 20.36
C SER A 1 -25.37 -17.44 20.50
N LYS A 2 -24.45 -17.71 19.58
CA LYS A 2 -23.16 -17.02 19.45
C LYS A 2 -22.76 -17.16 17.99
N ARG A 3 -23.28 -16.28 17.13
CA ARG A 3 -22.67 -16.10 15.81
C ARG A 3 -21.26 -15.60 16.09
N ASP A 4 -20.25 -16.34 15.68
CA ASP A 4 -18.86 -15.91 15.81
C ASP A 4 -18.73 -14.49 15.26
N HIS A 5 -18.37 -13.54 16.14
CA HIS A 5 -18.09 -12.17 15.73
C HIS A 5 -16.71 -12.15 15.09
N LEU A 6 -16.61 -12.63 13.84
CA LEU A 6 -15.37 -12.62 13.08
C LEU A 6 -14.87 -11.17 12.97
N LEU A 7 -13.69 -10.92 13.55
CA LEU A 7 -12.98 -9.66 13.47
C LEU A 7 -11.92 -9.76 12.39
N MET A 8 -11.80 -8.71 11.58
CA MET A 8 -10.78 -8.60 10.52
C MET A 8 -9.89 -7.40 10.79
N ASN A 9 -8.59 -7.60 10.67
CA ASN A 9 -7.62 -6.51 10.66
C ASN A 9 -7.46 -5.99 9.24
N VAL A 10 -7.68 -4.70 9.05
CA VAL A 10 -7.52 -3.99 7.78
C VAL A 10 -6.23 -3.20 7.86
N LYS A 11 -5.28 -3.55 6.99
CA LYS A 11 -4.04 -2.78 6.80
C LYS A 11 -4.30 -1.69 5.77
N TRP A 12 -4.09 -0.44 6.16
CA TRP A 12 -4.24 0.68 5.25
C TRP A 12 -2.95 0.91 4.46
N TYR A 13 -3.11 1.40 3.24
CA TYR A 13 -2.03 1.79 2.34
C TYR A 13 -2.36 3.16 1.78
N TYR A 14 -1.34 4.00 1.59
CA TYR A 14 -1.53 5.28 0.93
C TYR A 14 -1.64 5.11 -0.57
N ARG A 15 -2.53 5.89 -1.19
CA ARG A 15 -2.50 6.14 -2.63
C ARG A 15 -1.47 7.22 -2.94
N GLN A 16 -1.04 7.28 -4.20
CA GLN A 16 -0.07 8.29 -4.65
C GLN A 16 -0.49 9.73 -4.33
N SER A 17 -1.79 10.07 -4.45
CA SER A 17 -2.29 11.42 -4.14
C SER A 17 -2.23 11.81 -2.66
N GLU A 18 -2.00 10.83 -1.77
CA GLU A 18 -1.92 11.02 -0.32
C GLU A 18 -0.47 11.06 0.17
N VAL A 19 0.49 10.76 -0.71
CA VAL A 19 1.92 10.75 -0.40
C VAL A 19 2.56 12.04 -0.93
N PRO A 20 3.25 12.83 -0.08
CA PRO A 20 4.01 13.99 -0.56
C PRO A 20 5.10 13.58 -1.56
N ASP A 21 5.32 14.40 -2.59
CA ASP A 21 6.30 14.12 -3.65
C ASP A 21 7.71 13.85 -3.11
N SER A 22 8.11 14.57 -2.06
CA SER A 22 9.40 14.35 -1.41
C SER A 22 9.52 12.94 -0.84
N VAL A 23 8.47 12.40 -0.22
CA VAL A 23 8.45 11.05 0.34
C VAL A 23 8.43 10.00 -0.77
N TYR A 24 7.64 10.23 -1.82
CA TYR A 24 7.57 9.33 -2.98
C TYR A 24 8.94 9.08 -3.60
N GLN A 25 9.76 10.14 -3.76
CA GLN A 25 11.11 10.02 -4.31
C GLN A 25 12.02 9.11 -3.46
N HIS A 26 11.94 9.22 -2.13
CA HIS A 26 12.71 8.35 -1.22
C HIS A 26 12.24 6.89 -1.33
N LEU A 27 10.93 6.64 -1.36
CA LEU A 27 10.37 5.29 -1.52
C LEU A 27 10.77 4.65 -2.85
N VAL A 28 10.78 5.46 -3.92
CA VAL A 28 11.27 5.04 -5.24
C VAL A 28 12.75 4.67 -5.16
N GLN A 29 13.57 5.46 -4.47
CA GLN A 29 14.99 5.18 -4.29
C GLN A 29 15.22 3.88 -3.50
N ASP A 30 14.52 3.70 -2.39
CA ASP A 30 14.62 2.49 -1.56
C ASP A 30 14.26 1.24 -2.37
N ARG A 31 13.18 1.30 -3.16
CA ARG A 31 12.80 0.21 -4.08
C ARG A 31 13.90 -0.15 -5.08
N HIS A 32 14.64 0.84 -5.60
CA HIS A 32 15.75 0.59 -6.51
C HIS A 32 16.95 -0.03 -5.80
N ASN A 33 17.22 0.41 -4.56
CA ASN A 33 18.33 -0.10 -3.75
C ASN A 33 18.10 -1.54 -3.27
N GLU A 34 16.88 -1.89 -2.88
CA GLU A 34 16.57 -3.20 -2.28
C GLU A 34 16.40 -4.33 -3.31
N ASN A 35 16.01 -4.02 -4.55
CA ASN A 35 15.70 -5.04 -5.55
C ASN A 35 16.87 -5.42 -6.46
N ASP A 36 18.06 -4.81 -6.30
CA ASP A 36 19.38 -5.14 -6.88
C ASP A 36 19.45 -5.51 -8.37
N SER A 37 18.37 -5.31 -9.12
CA SER A 37 18.18 -5.94 -10.43
C SER A 37 18.35 -4.95 -11.58
N GLY A 38 18.38 -3.63 -11.31
CA GLY A 38 18.36 -2.59 -12.34
C GLY A 38 17.20 -2.75 -13.34
N ARG A 39 16.31 -3.71 -13.12
CA ARG A 39 15.10 -3.90 -13.86
C ARG A 39 14.17 -2.87 -13.27
N GLU A 40 13.84 -1.90 -14.11
CA GLU A 40 12.60 -1.20 -14.01
C GLU A 40 11.48 -2.25 -13.78
N LEU A 41 11.19 -2.53 -12.51
CA LEU A 41 9.81 -2.77 -12.06
C LEU A 41 9.02 -1.47 -12.13
N VAL A 42 9.55 -0.46 -12.85
CA VAL A 42 8.87 0.77 -13.19
C VAL A 42 7.60 0.35 -13.88
N ILE A 43 6.56 0.68 -13.15
CA ILE A 43 5.21 0.74 -13.64
C ILE A 43 5.20 1.88 -14.67
N THR A 44 5.71 1.59 -15.87
CA THR A 44 5.81 2.56 -16.98
C THR A 44 4.45 2.84 -17.56
N ASP A 45 3.55 1.85 -17.50
CA ASP A 45 2.14 2.01 -17.84
C ASP A 45 1.48 3.01 -16.86
N PRO A 46 1.02 4.17 -17.35
CA PRO A 46 0.37 5.19 -16.52
C PRO A 46 -0.85 4.64 -15.77
N VAL A 47 -1.57 3.67 -16.36
CA VAL A 47 -2.76 3.06 -15.74
C VAL A 47 -2.37 2.23 -14.53
N ILE A 48 -1.25 1.52 -14.61
CA ILE A 48 -0.76 0.71 -13.50
C ILE A 48 -0.10 1.62 -12.45
N LYS A 49 0.56 2.72 -12.86
CA LYS A 49 1.24 3.65 -11.94
C LYS A 49 0.24 4.29 -10.98
N ASN A 50 -0.93 4.66 -11.50
CA ASN A 50 -2.04 5.19 -10.70
C ASN A 50 -2.64 4.17 -9.71
N ARG A 51 -2.24 2.89 -9.78
CA ARG A 51 -2.66 1.83 -8.86
C ARG A 51 -1.58 1.47 -7.83
N GLU A 52 -0.44 2.17 -7.85
CA GLU A 52 0.61 1.98 -6.85
C GLU A 52 0.09 2.33 -5.45
N LEU A 53 0.43 1.48 -4.48
CA LEU A 53 0.06 1.63 -3.08
C LEU A 53 1.33 1.64 -2.24
N PHE A 54 1.37 2.55 -1.25
CA PHE A 54 2.53 2.73 -0.38
C PHE A 54 2.20 2.25 1.03
N ILE A 55 3.17 1.58 1.64
CA ILE A 55 2.99 1.01 2.98
C ILE A 55 2.70 2.12 3.99
N SER A 56 1.79 1.84 4.91
CA SER A 56 1.49 2.68 6.07
C SER A 56 1.60 1.84 7.34
N ASP A 57 1.70 2.47 8.50
CA ASP A 57 1.64 1.77 9.79
C ASP A 57 0.21 1.62 10.31
N TYR A 58 -0.78 2.30 9.72
CA TYR A 58 -2.16 2.26 10.17
C TYR A 58 -2.83 0.89 9.96
N VAL A 59 -3.45 0.38 11.04
CA VAL A 59 -4.23 -0.86 11.07
C VAL A 59 -5.47 -0.61 11.90
N ASP A 60 -6.62 -1.01 11.36
CA ASP A 60 -7.90 -1.00 12.07
C ASP A 60 -8.46 -2.41 12.21
N THR A 61 -9.36 -2.61 13.17
CA THR A 61 -10.09 -3.86 13.34
C THR A 61 -11.58 -3.61 13.11
N TYR A 62 -12.16 -4.32 12.15
CA TYR A 62 -13.59 -4.26 11.84
C TYR A 62 -14.27 -5.60 12.11
N HIS A 63 -15.56 -5.56 12.40
CA HIS A 63 -16.40 -6.74 12.27
C HIS A 63 -16.53 -7.10 10.81
N ALA A 64 -16.40 -8.38 10.46
CA ALA A 64 -16.54 -8.84 9.07
C ALA A 64 -17.90 -8.47 8.45
N ALA A 65 -18.93 -8.27 9.27
CA ALA A 65 -20.26 -7.86 8.82
C ALA A 65 -20.38 -6.35 8.50
N ALA A 66 -19.35 -5.55 8.78
CA ALA A 66 -19.35 -4.09 8.60
C ALA A 66 -18.51 -3.60 7.41
N LEU A 67 -17.89 -4.53 6.66
CA LEU A 67 -17.12 -4.30 5.44
C LEU A 67 -17.93 -4.75 4.23
#